data_AF-A0A537IRG4-F1
#
_entry.id   AF-A0A537IRG4-F1
#
_cell.length_a   1.000
_cell.length_b   1.000
_cell.length_c   1.000
_cell.angle_alpha   90.00
_cell.angle_beta   90.00
_cell.angle_gamma   90.00
#
_symmetry.space_group_name_H-M   'P 1'
#
loop_
_entity.id
_entity.type
_entity.pdbx_description
1 polymer ?
#
loop_
_entity_poly.entity_id
_entity_poly.type
_entity_poly.pdbx_seq_one_letter_code
_entity_poly.pdbx_strand_id
1 'polypeptide(L)'
;MNTIRTAGTLALGAALLAGCTERSTPTAPSDSRAIALSAAGQTSAVDDPTGDVKNKYPAYLDIVRAATTRKDRSFIFTLDLAAAVPDDPAADFPSGPDFVNVSLFGLDTDPTGVLLGYPFKEHTANPFELFIAVSWNPTGSWGLGTGFVGLLVDRRPLLTGGQAVVRSVPFTIEGSRVTLVVDATLLGDPATFQWGAATVVSNHAAPTDEFTVSDFAPDNGLPLVNWPQ
;
A
#
# COMPACT_ATOMS: atom_id res chain seq x y z
N MET A 1 -14.84 65.06 -34.85
CA MET A 1 -14.83 65.70 -33.52
C MET A 1 -15.24 64.66 -32.48
N ASN A 2 -14.61 64.73 -31.31
CA ASN A 2 -14.76 63.92 -30.08
C ASN A 2 -13.97 62.60 -29.98
N THR A 3 -12.72 62.79 -29.54
CA THR A 3 -11.91 61.91 -28.68
C THR A 3 -12.58 61.58 -27.34
N ILE A 4 -12.35 60.37 -26.83
CA ILE A 4 -12.02 60.06 -25.40
C ILE A 4 -11.11 58.81 -25.36
N ARG A 5 -10.06 58.90 -24.54
CA ARG A 5 -9.02 57.90 -24.21
C ARG A 5 -9.62 56.79 -23.31
N THR A 6 -9.05 55.60 -23.11
CA THR A 6 -7.92 55.32 -22.17
C THR A 6 -7.61 53.80 -22.13
N ALA A 7 -6.32 53.45 -21.98
CA ALA A 7 -5.64 52.26 -21.38
C ALA A 7 -6.18 50.83 -21.66
N GLY A 8 -5.39 49.87 -22.17
CA GLY A 8 -4.25 49.21 -21.50
C GLY A 8 -4.76 47.88 -20.88
N THR A 9 -4.31 46.68 -21.26
CA THR A 9 -3.14 45.98 -20.68
C THR A 9 -2.94 44.63 -21.41
N LEU A 10 -1.68 44.23 -21.66
CA LEU A 10 -1.25 42.87 -22.03
C LEU A 10 -1.48 41.87 -20.88
N ALA A 11 -1.82 40.62 -21.18
CA ALA A 11 -1.32 39.48 -20.40
C ALA A 11 -1.28 38.19 -21.22
N LEU A 12 -0.12 37.54 -21.15
CA LEU A 12 0.29 36.25 -21.72
C LEU A 12 -0.69 35.12 -21.37
N GLY A 13 -1.06 34.31 -22.38
CA GLY A 13 -1.64 32.99 -22.17
C GLY A 13 -0.55 32.01 -21.75
N ALA A 14 -0.61 31.54 -20.50
CA ALA A 14 0.27 30.52 -19.96
C ALA A 14 -0.10 29.13 -20.52
N ALA A 15 0.92 28.34 -20.84
CA ALA A 15 0.84 26.97 -21.31
C ALA A 15 0.35 26.01 -20.19
N LEU A 16 -0.55 25.09 -20.55
CA LEU A 16 -0.97 23.98 -19.72
C LEU A 16 0.13 22.90 -19.72
N LEU A 17 0.83 22.74 -18.60
CA LEU A 17 1.61 21.52 -18.31
C LEU A 17 0.66 20.48 -17.73
N ALA A 18 0.55 19.33 -18.37
CA ALA A 18 -0.12 18.15 -17.82
C ALA A 18 0.66 17.69 -16.58
N GLY A 19 0.06 17.83 -15.40
CA GLY A 19 0.60 17.32 -14.15
C GLY A 19 0.18 15.87 -13.95
N CYS A 20 1.15 14.99 -13.69
CA CYS A 20 0.87 13.70 -13.06
C CYS A 20 0.37 13.98 -11.64
N THR A 21 -0.86 13.59 -11.32
CA THR A 21 -1.44 13.81 -9.99
C THR A 21 -0.84 12.78 -9.03
N GLU A 22 0.22 13.16 -8.31
CA GLU A 22 0.73 12.38 -7.18
C GLU A 22 -0.28 12.42 -6.03
N ARG A 23 -0.65 11.25 -5.49
CA ARG A 23 -1.54 11.13 -4.32
C ARG A 23 -0.71 10.74 -3.12
N SER A 24 -0.65 11.62 -2.13
CA SER A 24 0.11 11.42 -0.88
C SER A 24 -0.65 12.02 0.31
N THR A 25 -0.54 11.41 1.49
CA THR A 25 -0.96 12.01 2.77
C THR A 25 0.28 12.36 3.60
N PRO A 26 0.73 13.63 3.64
CA PRO A 26 1.90 14.01 4.41
C PRO A 26 1.57 14.11 5.90
N THR A 27 2.41 13.56 6.77
CA THR A 27 2.41 13.89 8.20
C THR A 27 3.82 14.32 8.63
N ALA A 28 3.96 15.60 9.01
CA ALA A 28 5.08 16.26 9.74
C ALA A 28 6.14 17.06 8.92
N PRO A 29 6.79 18.08 9.55
CA PRO A 29 7.33 19.27 8.89
C PRO A 29 8.76 19.12 8.36
N SER A 30 9.06 19.94 7.35
CA SER A 30 10.36 20.05 6.68
C SER A 30 11.47 20.44 7.65
N ASP A 31 12.45 19.56 7.85
CA ASP A 31 13.73 19.93 8.47
C ASP A 31 14.85 19.68 7.47
N SER A 32 15.42 20.78 6.97
CA SER A 32 16.51 20.78 5.99
C SER A 32 17.85 20.64 6.70
N ARG A 33 18.44 19.44 6.75
CA ARG A 33 19.87 19.27 7.08
C ARG A 33 20.56 18.12 6.34
N ALA A 34 21.63 18.51 5.64
CA ALA A 34 22.80 17.76 5.21
C ALA A 34 22.62 16.54 4.28
N ILE A 35 23.26 16.59 3.11
CA ILE A 35 23.45 15.45 2.21
C ILE A 35 24.46 14.49 2.87
N ALA A 36 23.95 13.57 3.68
CA ALA A 36 24.65 12.33 3.96
C ALA A 36 24.54 11.44 2.70
N LEU A 37 25.66 10.91 2.20
CA LEU A 37 25.61 9.80 1.24
C LEU A 37 24.94 8.62 1.96
N SER A 38 23.64 8.42 1.72
CA SER A 38 22.92 7.28 2.27
C SER A 38 23.53 6.00 1.73
N ALA A 39 23.86 5.05 2.61
CA ALA A 39 24.21 3.70 2.20
C ALA A 39 23.12 3.14 1.26
N ALA A 40 23.52 2.35 0.26
CA ALA A 40 22.56 1.68 -0.61
C ALA A 40 21.64 0.80 0.26
N GLY A 41 20.33 0.96 0.09
CA GLY A 41 19.35 0.17 0.82
C GLY A 41 19.46 -1.31 0.46
N GLN A 42 19.19 -2.19 1.43
CA GLN A 42 19.17 -3.63 1.19
C GLN A 42 17.78 -4.04 0.71
N THR A 43 17.70 -4.54 -0.52
CA THR A 43 16.44 -4.83 -1.22
C THR A 43 16.26 -6.33 -1.44
N SER A 44 15.04 -6.81 -1.21
CA SER A 44 14.51 -8.11 -1.65
C SER A 44 13.34 -7.84 -2.58
N ALA A 45 13.20 -8.60 -3.67
CA ALA A 45 12.15 -8.39 -4.65
C ALA A 45 11.72 -9.68 -5.36
N VAL A 46 10.51 -9.65 -5.89
CA VAL A 46 9.93 -10.70 -6.72
C VAL A 46 9.26 -10.06 -7.94
N ASP A 47 9.50 -10.64 -9.11
CA ASP A 47 8.77 -10.33 -10.33
C ASP A 47 7.61 -11.30 -10.47
N ASP A 48 6.49 -10.81 -10.98
CA ASP A 48 5.24 -11.52 -11.13
C ASP A 48 4.75 -11.39 -12.58
N PRO A 49 4.23 -12.46 -13.21
CA PRO A 49 3.75 -12.40 -14.59
C PRO A 49 2.66 -11.36 -14.80
N THR A 50 2.75 -10.56 -15.87
CA THR A 50 1.64 -9.67 -16.23
C THR A 50 0.44 -10.47 -16.78
N GLY A 51 -0.76 -10.17 -16.30
CA GLY A 51 -2.03 -10.68 -16.80
C GLY A 51 -2.50 -11.97 -16.14
N ASP A 52 -1.97 -12.31 -14.96
CA ASP A 52 -2.32 -13.49 -14.16
C ASP A 52 -3.30 -13.19 -13.00
N VAL A 53 -3.66 -11.91 -12.82
CA VAL A 53 -4.73 -11.51 -11.90
C VAL A 53 -5.98 -12.40 -12.03
N LYS A 54 -6.45 -12.90 -10.89
CA LYS A 54 -7.55 -13.88 -10.83
C LYS A 54 -8.87 -13.23 -11.20
N ASN A 55 -9.84 -14.07 -11.58
CA ASN A 55 -11.24 -13.68 -11.80
C ASN A 55 -11.46 -12.48 -12.76
N LYS A 56 -10.48 -12.16 -13.62
CA LYS A 56 -10.51 -10.99 -14.49
C LYS A 56 -10.73 -9.68 -13.74
N TYR A 57 -10.16 -9.57 -12.53
CA TYR A 57 -10.10 -8.28 -11.84
C TYR A 57 -9.37 -7.24 -12.70
N PRO A 58 -9.60 -5.94 -12.46
CA PRO A 58 -8.92 -4.87 -13.20
C PRO A 58 -7.39 -5.00 -13.16
N ALA A 59 -6.73 -4.59 -14.24
CA ALA A 59 -5.27 -4.68 -14.37
C ALA A 59 -4.45 -3.82 -13.37
N TYR A 60 -5.08 -2.88 -12.65
CA TYR A 60 -4.40 -2.20 -11.55
C TYR A 60 -4.37 -3.04 -10.26
N LEU A 61 -4.92 -4.26 -10.28
CA LEU A 61 -4.78 -5.26 -9.21
C LEU A 61 -3.85 -6.41 -9.60
N ASP A 62 -3.31 -6.39 -10.82
CA ASP A 62 -2.33 -7.33 -11.36
C ASP A 62 -0.93 -6.85 -10.97
N ILE A 63 -0.27 -7.60 -10.09
CA ILE A 63 1.08 -7.32 -9.60
C ILE A 63 2.05 -7.67 -10.73
N VAL A 64 3.03 -6.80 -10.94
CA VAL A 64 4.14 -7.05 -11.88
C VAL A 64 5.45 -7.20 -11.11
N ARG A 65 5.59 -6.46 -10.01
CA ARG A 65 6.75 -6.56 -9.12
C ARG A 65 6.39 -6.12 -7.72
N ALA A 66 6.86 -6.87 -6.73
CA ALA A 66 6.87 -6.44 -5.34
C ALA A 66 8.31 -6.36 -4.82
N ALA A 67 8.60 -5.38 -3.97
CA ALA A 67 9.91 -5.25 -3.35
C ALA A 67 9.84 -4.67 -1.95
N THR A 68 10.78 -5.09 -1.12
CA THR A 68 11.01 -4.59 0.24
C THR A 68 12.45 -4.12 0.36
N THR A 69 12.65 -2.86 0.73
CA THR A 69 13.98 -2.24 0.87
C THR A 69 14.14 -1.67 2.28
N ARG A 70 15.21 -2.02 2.99
CA ARG A 70 15.59 -1.28 4.20
C ARG A 70 16.50 -0.12 3.84
N LYS A 71 16.10 1.07 4.26
CA LYS A 71 16.89 2.30 4.17
C LYS A 71 16.85 3.02 5.50
N ASP A 72 18.01 3.25 6.10
CA ASP A 72 18.14 3.84 7.43
C ASP A 72 17.30 3.07 8.47
N ARG A 73 16.33 3.75 9.11
CA ARG A 73 15.42 3.18 10.11
C ARG A 73 14.06 2.79 9.54
N SER A 74 13.93 2.71 8.23
CA SER A 74 12.66 2.44 7.58
C SER A 74 12.74 1.26 6.62
N PHE A 75 11.63 0.53 6.54
CA PHE A 75 11.34 -0.35 5.43
C PHE A 75 10.46 0.39 4.42
N ILE A 76 10.85 0.30 3.16
CA ILE A 76 10.14 0.84 2.01
C ILE A 76 9.61 -0.37 1.24
N PHE A 77 8.29 -0.46 1.15
CA PHE A 77 7.58 -1.48 0.40
C PHE A 77 7.08 -0.87 -0.89
N THR A 78 7.37 -1.48 -2.03
CA THR A 78 6.89 -1.01 -3.33
C THR A 78 6.20 -2.11 -4.08
N LEU A 79 5.09 -1.76 -4.71
CA LEU A 79 4.33 -2.65 -5.56
C LEU A 79 4.09 -1.96 -6.90
N ASP A 80 4.58 -2.57 -7.98
CA ASP A 80 4.36 -2.15 -9.36
C ASP A 80 3.22 -2.98 -9.94
N LEU A 81 2.22 -2.30 -10.49
CA LEU A 81 1.00 -2.89 -11.05
C LEU A 81 1.02 -2.82 -12.57
N ALA A 82 0.23 -3.68 -13.23
CA ALA A 82 0.15 -3.71 -14.70
C ALA A 82 -0.58 -2.50 -15.29
N ALA A 83 -1.38 -1.79 -14.50
CA ALA A 83 -2.04 -0.55 -14.89
C ALA A 83 -2.03 0.50 -13.78
N ALA A 84 -2.30 1.75 -14.17
CA ALA A 84 -2.40 2.85 -13.21
C ALA A 84 -3.59 2.67 -12.25
N VAL A 85 -3.38 2.94 -10.97
CA VAL A 85 -4.43 2.89 -9.95
C VAL A 85 -5.41 4.04 -10.21
N PRO A 86 -6.73 3.80 -10.38
CA PRO A 86 -7.71 4.86 -10.61
C PRO A 86 -7.93 5.72 -9.36
N ASP A 87 -8.56 6.88 -9.52
CA ASP A 87 -8.96 7.78 -8.41
C ASP A 87 -10.08 7.21 -7.55
N ASP A 88 -10.93 6.39 -8.14
CA ASP A 88 -11.98 5.65 -7.45
C ASP A 88 -11.99 4.18 -7.90
N PRO A 89 -11.18 3.32 -7.26
CA PRO A 89 -11.22 1.88 -7.49
C PRO A 89 -12.60 1.23 -7.31
N ALA A 90 -13.53 1.82 -6.53
CA ALA A 90 -14.84 1.22 -6.34
C ALA A 90 -15.70 1.22 -7.62
N ALA A 91 -15.41 2.13 -8.56
CA ALA A 91 -16.14 2.24 -9.82
C ALA A 91 -16.07 0.97 -10.69
N ASP A 92 -15.03 0.15 -10.52
CA ASP A 92 -14.83 -1.10 -11.28
C ASP A 92 -15.57 -2.31 -10.68
N PHE A 93 -16.27 -2.14 -9.55
CA PHE A 93 -16.97 -3.22 -8.85
C PHE A 93 -18.48 -2.95 -8.74
N PRO A 94 -19.33 -3.68 -9.49
CA PRO A 94 -20.78 -3.44 -9.51
C PRO A 94 -21.48 -3.53 -8.14
N SER A 95 -20.97 -4.36 -7.23
CA SER A 95 -21.55 -4.53 -5.90
C SER A 95 -21.11 -3.48 -4.87
N GLY A 96 -20.15 -2.61 -5.23
CA GLY A 96 -19.48 -1.71 -4.30
C GLY A 96 -18.60 -2.48 -3.30
N PRO A 97 -17.27 -2.35 -3.34
CA PRO A 97 -16.42 -2.92 -2.32
C PRO A 97 -16.49 -2.05 -1.07
N ASP A 98 -16.38 -2.67 0.11
CA ASP A 98 -16.10 -1.92 1.33
C ASP A 98 -14.66 -1.41 1.33
N PHE A 99 -13.73 -2.22 0.82
CA PHE A 99 -12.38 -1.79 0.55
C PHE A 99 -11.70 -2.56 -0.60
N VAL A 100 -10.71 -1.90 -1.20
CA VAL A 100 -9.79 -2.48 -2.20
C VAL A 100 -8.36 -2.21 -1.76
N ASN A 101 -7.64 -3.25 -1.34
CA ASN A 101 -6.20 -3.18 -1.12
C ASN A 101 -5.49 -3.24 -2.47
N VAL A 102 -5.04 -2.07 -2.94
CA VAL A 102 -4.20 -1.95 -4.15
C VAL A 102 -2.74 -2.31 -3.90
N SER A 103 -2.39 -2.49 -2.62
CA SER A 103 -1.14 -3.08 -2.17
C SER A 103 -1.38 -3.70 -0.79
N LEU A 104 -0.93 -4.92 -0.58
CA LEU A 104 -0.90 -5.60 0.72
C LEU A 104 0.42 -6.39 0.82
N PHE A 105 1.17 -6.22 1.89
CA PHE A 105 2.32 -7.04 2.23
C PHE A 105 2.03 -7.78 3.53
N GLY A 106 2.18 -9.10 3.52
CA GLY A 106 2.19 -9.92 4.73
C GLY A 106 3.63 -10.23 5.13
N LEU A 107 3.98 -10.01 6.40
CA LEU A 107 5.32 -10.28 6.94
C LEU A 107 5.26 -11.32 8.05
N ASP A 108 6.10 -12.34 7.93
CA ASP A 108 6.45 -13.31 8.96
C ASP A 108 7.81 -12.91 9.55
N THR A 109 7.75 -12.26 10.70
CA THR A 109 8.91 -11.76 11.45
C THR A 109 9.33 -12.70 12.58
N ASP A 110 8.49 -13.67 12.92
CA ASP A 110 8.75 -14.72 13.92
C ASP A 110 8.32 -16.08 13.36
N PRO A 111 9.24 -16.86 12.76
CA PRO A 111 8.92 -18.12 12.11
C PRO A 111 8.49 -19.23 13.10
N THR A 112 8.48 -18.95 14.40
CA THR A 112 8.01 -19.85 15.44
C THR A 112 6.56 -19.58 15.86
N GLY A 113 6.04 -18.41 15.53
CA GLY A 113 4.68 -17.98 15.80
C GLY A 113 3.74 -18.43 14.68
N VAL A 114 2.63 -19.07 15.04
CA VAL A 114 1.51 -19.22 14.11
C VAL A 114 0.30 -18.54 14.73
N LEU A 115 -0.16 -17.48 14.08
CA LEU A 115 -1.30 -16.68 14.53
C LEU A 115 -2.61 -17.22 13.98
N LEU A 116 -3.58 -17.39 14.87
CA LEU A 116 -4.94 -17.78 14.53
C LEU A 116 -5.85 -16.54 14.48
N GLY A 117 -6.80 -16.55 13.54
CA GLY A 117 -7.85 -15.54 13.46
C GLY A 117 -7.44 -14.32 12.63
N TYR A 118 -8.07 -13.18 12.94
CA TYR A 118 -8.09 -11.96 12.13
C TYR A 118 -6.85 -11.69 11.26
N PRO A 119 -6.99 -11.42 9.94
CA PRO A 119 -8.23 -11.35 9.17
C PRO A 119 -8.66 -12.72 8.58
N PHE A 120 -8.27 -13.84 9.18
CA PHE A 120 -8.55 -15.17 8.59
C PHE A 120 -9.71 -15.87 9.29
N LYS A 121 -10.70 -16.32 8.49
CA LYS A 121 -11.88 -17.05 8.96
C LYS A 121 -11.52 -18.28 9.78
N GLU A 122 -12.45 -18.68 10.65
CA GLU A 122 -12.43 -19.97 11.38
C GLU A 122 -11.14 -20.21 12.18
N HIS A 123 -10.51 -19.14 12.67
CA HIS A 123 -9.22 -19.23 13.37
C HIS A 123 -8.14 -19.91 12.52
N THR A 124 -8.19 -19.75 11.19
CA THR A 124 -7.19 -20.33 10.30
C THR A 124 -5.80 -19.81 10.66
N ALA A 125 -4.86 -20.74 10.78
CA ALA A 125 -3.45 -20.47 10.99
C ALA A 125 -2.85 -19.72 9.81
N ASN A 126 -2.14 -18.63 10.09
CA ASN A 126 -1.40 -17.89 9.08
C ASN A 126 -0.12 -17.30 9.68
N PRO A 127 1.03 -17.41 8.98
CA PRO A 127 2.35 -17.01 9.50
C PRO A 127 2.57 -15.49 9.55
N PHE A 128 1.69 -14.66 8.98
CA PHE A 128 1.97 -13.22 8.90
C PHE A 128 1.59 -12.48 10.18
N GLU A 129 2.52 -12.06 11.04
CA GLU A 129 2.18 -11.20 12.18
C GLU A 129 1.75 -9.80 11.78
N LEU A 130 2.20 -9.32 10.63
CA LEU A 130 2.08 -7.93 10.23
C LEU A 130 1.52 -7.86 8.81
N PHE A 131 0.54 -6.98 8.60
CA PHE A 131 0.04 -6.61 7.28
C PHE A 131 0.22 -5.12 7.03
N ILE A 132 0.80 -4.76 5.90
CA ILE A 132 1.05 -3.38 5.49
C ILE A 132 0.33 -3.14 4.17
N ALA A 133 -0.60 -2.18 4.11
CA ALA A 133 -1.45 -2.02 2.95
C ALA A 133 -1.72 -0.57 2.58
N VAL A 134 -1.95 -0.33 1.28
CA VAL A 134 -2.70 0.83 0.80
C VAL A 134 -4.07 0.34 0.37
N SER A 135 -5.10 0.90 1.00
CA SER A 135 -6.50 0.53 0.78
C SER A 135 -7.29 1.72 0.26
N TRP A 136 -8.03 1.54 -0.82
CA TRP A 136 -9.20 2.37 -1.09
C TRP A 136 -10.29 1.99 -0.09
N ASN A 137 -10.77 2.96 0.69
CA ASN A 137 -11.71 2.78 1.80
C ASN A 137 -12.90 3.74 1.65
N PRO A 138 -13.85 3.46 0.75
CA PRO A 138 -14.99 4.36 0.51
C PRO A 138 -15.91 4.50 1.72
N THR A 139 -16.03 3.47 2.57
CA THR A 139 -16.98 3.44 3.70
C THR A 139 -16.39 4.00 5.00
N GLY A 140 -15.06 4.08 5.10
CA GLY A 140 -14.39 4.49 6.33
C GLY A 140 -14.28 3.37 7.36
N SER A 141 -14.49 2.11 6.97
CA SER A 141 -14.58 0.96 7.88
C SER A 141 -13.32 0.73 8.73
N TRP A 142 -12.14 1.09 8.20
CA TRP A 142 -10.87 1.06 8.95
C TRP A 142 -10.78 2.08 10.09
N GLY A 143 -11.69 3.06 10.18
CA GLY A 143 -11.60 4.16 11.15
C GLY A 143 -10.45 5.15 10.88
N LEU A 144 -9.83 5.08 9.71
CA LEU A 144 -8.69 5.91 9.29
C LEU A 144 -9.08 7.02 8.28
N GLY A 145 -10.38 7.26 8.10
CA GLY A 145 -10.92 8.16 7.08
C GLY A 145 -11.35 7.42 5.81
N THR A 146 -11.90 8.18 4.85
CA THR A 146 -12.37 7.66 3.56
C THR A 146 -11.37 7.94 2.44
N GLY A 147 -11.47 7.19 1.34
CA GLY A 147 -10.56 7.27 0.20
C GLY A 147 -9.32 6.39 0.37
N PHE A 148 -8.19 6.75 -0.22
CA PHE A 148 -6.95 5.98 -0.03
C PHE A 148 -6.37 6.19 1.38
N VAL A 149 -6.10 5.08 2.06
CA VAL A 149 -5.46 5.05 3.38
C VAL A 149 -4.29 4.07 3.36
N GLY A 150 -3.17 4.45 3.97
CA GLY A 150 -2.06 3.54 4.28
C GLY A 150 -2.23 3.01 5.70
N LEU A 151 -2.11 1.69 5.89
CA LEU A 151 -2.33 1.04 7.18
C LEU A 151 -1.29 -0.05 7.48
N LEU A 152 -0.96 -0.19 8.75
CA LEU A 152 -0.24 -1.33 9.34
C LEU A 152 -1.18 -2.01 10.33
N VAL A 153 -1.45 -3.30 10.11
CA VAL A 153 -2.12 -4.20 11.04
C VAL A 153 -1.06 -5.02 11.77
N ASP A 154 -1.07 -4.96 13.10
CA ASP A 154 -0.23 -5.75 13.99
C ASP A 154 -1.07 -6.80 14.72
N ARG A 155 -0.82 -8.07 14.40
CA ARG A 155 -1.53 -9.23 14.96
C ARG A 155 -0.83 -9.83 16.17
N ARG A 156 0.39 -9.39 16.52
CA ARG A 156 1.15 -9.96 17.65
C ARG A 156 0.39 -9.94 18.98
N PRO A 157 -0.42 -8.90 19.32
CA PRO A 157 -1.22 -8.93 20.55
C PRO A 157 -2.22 -10.09 20.64
N LEU A 158 -2.62 -10.70 19.52
CA LEU A 158 -3.51 -11.87 19.51
C LEU A 158 -2.87 -13.08 20.21
N LEU A 159 -1.53 -13.19 20.24
CA LEU A 159 -0.81 -14.29 20.90
C LEU A 159 -1.09 -14.38 22.41
N THR A 160 -1.43 -13.24 23.03
CA THR A 160 -1.73 -13.15 24.47
C THR A 160 -3.20 -12.87 24.75
N GLY A 161 -4.08 -13.08 23.77
CA GLY A 161 -5.53 -12.82 23.89
C GLY A 161 -5.91 -11.34 23.77
N GLY A 162 -5.00 -10.48 23.30
CA GLY A 162 -5.29 -9.10 22.94
C GLY A 162 -6.05 -8.97 21.63
N GLN A 163 -6.15 -7.75 21.10
CA GLN A 163 -6.77 -7.45 19.81
C GLN A 163 -5.71 -6.98 18.81
N ALA A 164 -5.91 -7.26 17.52
CA ALA A 164 -5.05 -6.71 16.48
C ALA A 164 -5.11 -5.18 16.49
N VAL A 165 -3.97 -4.54 16.23
CA VAL A 165 -3.84 -3.08 16.26
C VAL A 165 -3.68 -2.56 14.84
N VAL A 166 -4.56 -1.64 14.44
CA VAL A 166 -4.48 -0.95 13.14
C VAL A 166 -3.98 0.47 13.36
N ARG A 167 -2.99 0.89 12.57
CA ARG A 167 -2.46 2.27 12.58
C ARG A 167 -2.20 2.78 11.18
N SER A 168 -2.24 4.09 10.98
CA SER A 168 -1.89 4.69 9.70
C SER A 168 -0.38 4.63 9.42
N VAL A 169 -0.02 4.49 8.15
CA VAL A 169 1.37 4.60 7.67
C VAL A 169 1.44 5.50 6.43
N PRO A 170 2.55 6.22 6.21
CA PRO A 170 2.76 7.01 5.01
C PRO A 170 2.76 6.15 3.74
N PHE A 171 2.17 6.68 2.67
CA PHE A 171 2.15 6.05 1.36
C PHE A 171 2.15 7.07 0.22
N THR A 172 2.53 6.62 -0.97
CA THR A 172 2.34 7.33 -2.25
C THR A 172 1.77 6.40 -3.30
N ILE A 173 0.98 6.97 -4.23
CA ILE A 173 0.53 6.31 -5.45
C ILE A 173 0.93 7.17 -6.64
N GLU A 174 1.78 6.62 -7.51
CA GLU A 174 2.36 7.27 -8.68
C GLU A 174 2.05 6.42 -9.93
N GLY A 175 0.90 6.69 -10.56
CA GLY A 175 0.43 5.88 -11.67
C GLY A 175 0.18 4.43 -11.24
N SER A 176 1.02 3.50 -11.69
CA SER A 176 0.95 2.08 -11.36
C SER A 176 1.87 1.65 -10.21
N ARG A 177 2.64 2.58 -9.63
CA ARG A 177 3.53 2.30 -8.49
C ARG A 177 2.87 2.73 -7.19
N VAL A 178 2.80 1.81 -6.23
CA VAL A 178 2.39 2.06 -4.85
C VAL A 178 3.61 1.94 -3.96
N THR A 179 3.81 2.91 -3.07
CA THR A 179 4.92 2.89 -2.08
C THR A 179 4.37 3.07 -0.68
N LEU A 180 4.82 2.24 0.27
CA LEU A 180 4.59 2.39 1.70
C LEU A 180 5.93 2.55 2.42
N VAL A 181 5.98 3.42 3.44
CA VAL A 181 7.16 3.61 4.28
C VAL A 181 6.80 3.33 5.73
N VAL A 182 7.48 2.38 6.35
CA VAL A 182 7.21 1.95 7.72
C VAL A 182 8.49 2.03 8.54
N ASP A 183 8.42 2.62 9.73
CA ASP A 183 9.53 2.62 10.69
C ASP A 183 9.82 1.17 11.14
N ALA A 184 11.08 0.76 11.09
CA ALA A 184 11.50 -0.59 11.43
C ALA A 184 11.12 -0.99 12.87
N THR A 185 11.05 -0.04 13.80
CA THR A 185 10.65 -0.28 15.19
C THR A 185 9.20 -0.76 15.29
N LEU A 186 8.31 -0.35 14.38
CA LEU A 186 6.93 -0.82 14.34
C LEU A 186 6.85 -2.30 13.97
N LEU A 187 7.83 -2.79 13.20
CA LEU A 187 7.97 -4.19 12.81
C LEU A 187 8.76 -5.00 13.86
N GLY A 188 9.25 -4.38 14.94
CA GLY A 188 10.10 -5.02 15.94
C GLY A 188 11.59 -5.05 15.60
N ASP A 189 12.04 -4.19 14.67
CA ASP A 189 13.42 -4.12 14.18
C ASP A 189 14.00 -5.47 13.71
N PRO A 190 13.28 -6.22 12.85
CA PRO A 190 13.73 -7.54 12.43
C PRO A 190 15.05 -7.45 11.65
N ALA A 191 15.97 -8.36 11.96
CA ALA A 191 17.20 -8.55 11.19
C ALA A 191 16.94 -9.33 9.89
N THR A 192 15.93 -10.21 9.92
CA THR A 192 15.46 -11.02 8.78
C THR A 192 13.96 -11.27 8.94
N PHE A 193 13.23 -11.47 7.85
CA PHE A 193 11.83 -11.92 7.86
C PHE A 193 11.46 -12.56 6.53
N GLN A 194 10.33 -13.28 6.48
CA GLN A 194 9.73 -13.72 5.22
C GLN A 194 8.55 -12.83 4.85
N TRP A 195 8.29 -12.68 3.57
CA TRP A 195 7.21 -11.82 3.10
C TRP A 195 6.60 -12.28 1.78
N GLY A 196 5.37 -11.84 1.55
CA GLY A 196 4.67 -11.92 0.27
C GLY A 196 3.79 -10.68 0.08
N ALA A 197 3.38 -10.43 -1.15
CA ALA A 197 2.52 -9.33 -1.53
C ALA A 197 1.22 -9.84 -2.16
N ALA A 198 0.17 -9.04 -2.06
CA ALA A 198 -1.14 -9.35 -2.60
C ALA A 198 -1.90 -8.08 -2.97
N THR A 199 -2.92 -8.25 -3.81
CA THR A 199 -4.02 -7.31 -3.97
C THR A 199 -5.31 -7.99 -3.53
N VAL A 200 -6.20 -7.25 -2.88
CA VAL A 200 -7.35 -7.83 -2.18
C VAL A 200 -8.57 -6.95 -2.34
N VAL A 201 -9.74 -7.57 -2.50
CA VAL A 201 -11.04 -6.89 -2.52
C VAL A 201 -11.94 -7.48 -1.43
N SER A 202 -12.67 -6.63 -0.73
CA SER A 202 -13.73 -7.06 0.18
C SER A 202 -14.98 -6.21 0.02
N ASN A 203 -16.13 -6.87 0.13
CA ASN A 203 -17.47 -6.27 0.23
C ASN A 203 -17.96 -6.19 1.69
N HIS A 204 -17.10 -6.49 2.67
CA HIS A 204 -17.43 -6.50 4.09
C HIS A 204 -16.66 -5.41 4.84
N ALA A 205 -17.38 -4.70 5.71
CA ALA A 205 -16.80 -3.69 6.60
C ALA A 205 -15.63 -4.24 7.41
N ALA A 206 -14.47 -3.57 7.34
CA ALA A 206 -13.37 -3.83 8.26
C ALA A 206 -13.75 -3.49 9.72
N PRO A 207 -13.20 -4.18 10.73
CA PRO A 207 -12.39 -5.41 10.60
C PRO A 207 -13.26 -6.58 10.12
N THR A 208 -12.78 -7.30 9.10
CA THR A 208 -13.44 -8.46 8.51
C THR A 208 -12.46 -9.61 8.34
N ASP A 209 -12.98 -10.83 8.45
CA ASP A 209 -12.25 -12.05 8.07
C ASP A 209 -12.58 -12.48 6.62
N GLU A 210 -13.38 -11.70 5.92
CA GLU A 210 -13.92 -12.01 4.60
C GLU A 210 -13.26 -11.11 3.56
N PHE A 211 -12.44 -11.68 2.69
CA PHE A 211 -11.85 -10.99 1.56
C PHE A 211 -11.51 -11.95 0.43
N THR A 212 -11.34 -11.42 -0.78
CA THR A 212 -10.88 -12.18 -1.94
C THR A 212 -9.51 -11.66 -2.37
N VAL A 213 -8.54 -12.56 -2.43
CA VAL A 213 -7.23 -12.27 -3.02
C VAL A 213 -7.40 -12.20 -4.53
N SER A 214 -7.21 -11.00 -5.08
CA SER A 214 -7.25 -10.76 -6.52
C SER A 214 -5.96 -11.25 -7.17
N ASP A 215 -4.83 -10.99 -6.53
CA ASP A 215 -3.52 -11.40 -6.98
C ASP A 215 -2.54 -11.60 -5.82
N PHE A 216 -1.47 -12.37 -6.04
CA PHE A 216 -0.48 -12.67 -5.01
C PHE A 216 0.92 -12.90 -5.61
N ALA A 217 1.91 -12.13 -5.15
CA ALA A 217 3.31 -12.29 -5.53
C ALA A 217 4.15 -12.73 -4.31
N PRO A 218 4.86 -13.88 -4.35
CA PRO A 218 4.99 -14.81 -5.47
C PRO A 218 3.73 -15.66 -5.68
N ASP A 219 3.31 -15.79 -6.95
CA ASP A 219 2.17 -16.53 -7.51
C ASP A 219 1.69 -17.79 -6.73
N ASN A 220 2.66 -18.58 -6.24
CA ASN A 220 2.39 -19.85 -5.57
C ASN A 220 1.99 -19.72 -4.09
N GLY A 221 1.91 -18.49 -3.53
CA GLY A 221 1.66 -18.23 -2.11
C GLY A 221 2.87 -18.54 -1.23
N LEU A 222 3.48 -19.71 -1.45
CA LEU A 222 4.68 -20.22 -0.82
C LEU A 222 5.63 -20.83 -1.87
N PRO A 223 6.96 -20.77 -1.68
CA PRO A 223 7.64 -20.19 -0.53
C PRO A 223 7.57 -18.66 -0.51
N LEU A 224 7.49 -18.10 0.69
CA LEU A 224 7.64 -16.66 0.90
C LEU A 224 9.06 -16.22 0.52
N VAL A 225 9.19 -14.94 0.22
CA VAL A 225 10.46 -14.32 -0.12
C VAL A 225 11.18 -13.94 1.17
N ASN A 226 12.47 -14.25 1.29
CA ASN A 226 13.26 -13.80 2.44
C ASN A 226 13.65 -12.32 2.25
N TRP A 227 13.65 -11.55 3.33
CA TRP A 227 14.38 -10.30 3.40
C TRP A 227 15.44 -10.39 4.51
N PRO A 228 16.70 -10.01 4.25
CA PRO A 228 17.23 -9.73 2.91
C PRO A 228 17.33 -11.01 2.05
N GLN A 229 17.39 -10.81 0.73
CA GLN A 229 17.71 -11.86 -0.26
C GLN A 229 19.22 -12.00 -0.47
#